data_AF-U6H029-F1
#
_entry.id   AF-U6H029-F1
#
_cell.length_a   1.000
_cell.length_b   1.000
_cell.length_c   1.000
_cell.angle_alpha   90.00
_cell.angle_beta   90.00
_cell.angle_gamma   90.00
#
_symmetry.space_group_name_H-M   'P 1'
#
loop_
_entity.id
_entity.type
_entity.pdbx_description
1 polymer ?
#
loop_
_entity_poly.entity_id
_entity_poly.type
_entity_poly.pdbx_seq_one_letter_code
_entity_poly.pdbx_strand_id
1 'polypeptide(L)'
;MRICFWVSGAEEALLEAGREDVAVQLFVHRAKWADAVRLCGRRAPAMLPQVLQQLQQQQQQQKQFKSLQELREFCHALEEAGATEEAVDFCLSVGDIPTADPQTLRDFWLHAVELAKGLGASRHAAVATRVATELQQLGDTKAAGEVLLSAGKKQEALPDIA
;
A
#
# COMPACT_ATOMS: atom_id res chain seq x y z
N MET A 1 -4.89 -24.36 15.27
CA MET A 1 -6.22 -23.90 14.82
C MET A 1 -6.29 -22.41 15.12
N ARG A 2 -5.91 -21.55 14.16
CA ARG A 2 -5.93 -20.09 14.32
C ARG A 2 -7.34 -19.62 13.97
N ILE A 3 -8.13 -19.32 14.99
CA ILE A 3 -9.46 -18.73 14.82
C ILE A 3 -9.25 -17.35 14.22
N CYS A 4 -9.62 -17.18 12.95
CA CYS A 4 -9.58 -15.90 12.25
C CYS A 4 -10.70 -15.01 12.82
N PHE A 5 -10.39 -14.22 13.84
CA PHE A 5 -11.33 -13.38 14.63
C PHE A 5 -12.03 -12.25 13.85
N TRP A 6 -11.98 -12.27 12.51
CA TRP A 6 -12.43 -11.18 11.63
C TRP A 6 -13.56 -11.59 10.68
N VAL A 7 -13.85 -12.89 10.59
CA VAL A 7 -14.83 -13.45 9.65
C VAL A 7 -16.19 -13.56 10.38
N SER A 8 -17.21 -12.89 9.87
CA SER A 8 -18.59 -12.98 10.38
C SER A 8 -19.26 -14.26 9.87
N GLY A 9 -20.25 -14.81 10.58
CA GLY A 9 -20.79 -16.16 10.29
C GLY A 9 -21.21 -16.47 8.85
N ALA A 10 -21.65 -15.48 8.06
CA ALA A 10 -21.92 -15.68 6.62
C ALA A 10 -20.65 -15.86 5.78
N GLU A 11 -19.60 -15.10 6.09
CA GLU A 11 -18.29 -15.22 5.43
C GLU A 11 -17.66 -16.57 5.81
N GLU A 12 -17.79 -17.00 7.07
CA GLU A 12 -17.23 -18.28 7.54
C GLU A 12 -17.91 -19.47 6.85
N ALA A 13 -19.25 -19.45 6.74
CA ALA A 13 -19.98 -20.47 6.00
C ALA A 13 -19.58 -20.54 4.51
N LEU A 14 -19.33 -19.41 3.86
CA LEU A 14 -18.85 -19.38 2.47
C LEU A 14 -17.43 -19.94 2.35
N LEU A 15 -16.57 -19.62 3.32
CA LEU A 15 -15.21 -20.12 3.40
C LEU A 15 -15.16 -21.63 3.67
N GLU A 16 -16.06 -22.18 4.48
CA GLU A 16 -16.21 -23.62 4.69
C GLU A 16 -16.75 -24.33 3.44
N ALA A 17 -17.62 -23.66 2.68
CA ALA A 17 -18.18 -24.18 1.43
C ALA A 17 -17.24 -24.07 0.21
N GLY A 18 -16.02 -23.55 0.37
CA GLY A 18 -15.09 -23.33 -0.76
C GLY A 18 -15.60 -22.28 -1.76
N ARG A 19 -16.32 -21.29 -1.25
CA ARG A 19 -16.89 -20.16 -2.01
C ARG A 19 -16.18 -18.86 -1.67
N GLU A 20 -14.85 -18.88 -1.74
CA GLU A 20 -14.01 -17.72 -1.46
C GLU A 20 -14.28 -16.58 -2.43
N ASP A 21 -14.67 -16.88 -3.67
CA ASP A 21 -15.13 -15.93 -4.67
C ASP A 21 -16.25 -15.02 -4.12
N VAL A 22 -17.27 -15.62 -3.51
CA VAL A 22 -18.42 -14.90 -2.96
C VAL A 22 -18.03 -14.16 -1.68
N ALA A 23 -17.21 -14.77 -0.83
CA ALA A 23 -16.75 -14.15 0.41
C ALA A 23 -15.93 -12.88 0.12
N VAL A 24 -15.05 -12.90 -0.89
CA VAL A 24 -14.30 -11.72 -1.34
C VAL A 24 -15.25 -10.62 -1.83
N GLN A 25 -16.23 -10.95 -2.67
CA GLN A 25 -17.20 -9.96 -3.17
C GLN A 25 -18.03 -9.36 -2.04
N LEU A 26 -18.36 -10.14 -1.01
CA LEU A 26 -19.08 -9.63 0.16
C LEU A 26 -18.27 -8.58 0.93
N PHE A 27 -16.96 -8.78 1.10
CA PHE A 27 -16.07 -7.77 1.67
C PHE A 27 -16.00 -6.51 0.81
N VAL A 28 -15.85 -6.68 -0.51
CA VAL A 28 -15.84 -5.56 -1.48
C VAL A 28 -17.13 -4.74 -1.40
N HIS A 29 -18.30 -5.39 -1.40
CA HIS A 29 -19.60 -4.72 -1.28
C HIS A 29 -19.77 -3.96 0.04
N ARG A 30 -19.09 -4.38 1.10
CA ARG A 30 -19.07 -3.71 2.40
C ARG A 30 -17.95 -2.67 2.54
N ALA A 31 -17.20 -2.38 1.46
CA ALA A 31 -16.02 -1.53 1.43
C ALA A 31 -14.92 -1.96 2.43
N LYS A 32 -14.89 -3.25 2.80
CA LYS A 32 -13.86 -3.85 3.67
C LYS A 32 -12.65 -4.30 2.84
N TRP A 33 -11.98 -3.34 2.22
CA TRP A 33 -10.92 -3.61 1.24
C TRP A 33 -9.72 -4.37 1.81
N ALA A 34 -9.28 -4.02 3.02
CA ALA A 34 -8.17 -4.70 3.68
C ALA A 34 -8.47 -6.20 3.92
N ASP A 35 -9.68 -6.52 4.37
CA ASP A 35 -10.11 -7.91 4.59
C ASP A 35 -10.23 -8.68 3.27
N ALA A 36 -10.76 -8.04 2.22
CA ALA A 36 -10.84 -8.62 0.88
C ALA A 36 -9.45 -9.01 0.34
N VAL A 37 -8.47 -8.10 0.43
CA VAL A 37 -7.10 -8.33 -0.01
C VAL A 37 -6.43 -9.45 0.80
N ARG A 38 -6.56 -9.43 2.14
CA ARG A 38 -6.04 -10.51 3.00
C ARG A 38 -6.61 -11.87 2.63
N LEU A 39 -7.90 -11.94 2.34
CA LEU A 39 -8.55 -13.19 1.93
C LEU A 39 -8.04 -13.65 0.56
N CYS A 40 -7.89 -12.73 -0.40
CA CYS A 40 -7.30 -13.04 -1.70
C CYS A 40 -5.89 -13.63 -1.54
N GLY A 41 -5.01 -12.97 -0.78
CA GLY A 41 -3.65 -13.46 -0.55
C GLY A 41 -3.58 -14.86 0.07
N ARG A 42 -4.52 -15.20 0.96
CA ARG A 42 -4.52 -16.50 1.66
C ARG A 42 -5.19 -17.63 0.88
N ARG A 43 -6.26 -17.35 0.14
CA ARG A 43 -7.13 -18.41 -0.42
C ARG A 43 -7.52 -18.22 -1.88
N ALA A 44 -7.51 -16.99 -2.38
CA ALA A 44 -7.98 -16.67 -3.73
C ALA A 44 -7.06 -15.65 -4.44
N PRO A 45 -5.77 -15.96 -4.65
CA PRO A 45 -4.81 -15.00 -5.18
C PRO A 45 -5.17 -14.51 -6.58
N ALA A 46 -5.84 -15.36 -7.38
CA ALA A 46 -6.33 -15.01 -8.71
C ALA A 46 -7.38 -13.87 -8.71
N MET A 47 -8.07 -13.64 -7.58
CA MET A 47 -9.06 -12.57 -7.43
C MET A 47 -8.44 -11.23 -7.07
N LEU A 48 -7.19 -11.21 -6.59
CA LEU A 48 -6.54 -9.99 -6.12
C LEU A 48 -6.51 -8.88 -7.18
N PRO A 49 -6.11 -9.12 -8.45
CA PRO A 49 -6.09 -8.07 -9.47
C PRO A 49 -7.48 -7.45 -9.70
N GLN A 50 -8.53 -8.26 -9.69
CA GLN A 50 -9.90 -7.79 -9.85
C GLN A 50 -10.33 -6.89 -8.68
N VAL A 51 -10.01 -7.28 -7.45
CA VAL A 51 -10.33 -6.49 -6.24
C VAL A 51 -9.61 -5.14 -6.27
N LEU A 52 -8.33 -5.11 -6.65
CA LEU A 52 -7.56 -3.86 -6.74
C LEU A 52 -8.09 -2.96 -7.86
N GLN A 53 -8.49 -3.52 -9.00
CA GLN A 53 -9.13 -2.76 -10.07
C GLN A 53 -10.46 -2.15 -9.61
N GLN A 54 -11.28 -2.89 -8.88
CA GLN A 54 -12.54 -2.39 -8.31
C GLN A 54 -12.28 -1.24 -7.32
N LEU A 55 -11.26 -1.36 -6.47
CA LEU A 55 -10.86 -0.29 -5.54
C LEU A 55 -10.48 0.99 -6.30
N GLN A 56 -9.64 0.89 -7.32
CA GLN A 56 -9.22 2.05 -8.12
C GLN A 56 -10.41 2.75 -8.78
N GLN A 57 -11.34 1.99 -9.37
CA GLN A 57 -12.57 2.55 -9.96
C GLN A 57 -13.44 3.25 -8.91
N GLN A 58 -13.56 2.65 -7.73
CA GLN A 58 -14.33 3.20 -6.61
C GLN A 58 -13.69 4.47 -6.05
N GLN A 59 -12.36 4.52 -5.95
CA GLN A 59 -11.60 5.69 -5.49
C GLN A 59 -11.79 6.91 -6.39
N GLN A 60 -11.86 6.71 -7.71
CA GLN A 60 -12.14 7.79 -8.67
C GLN A 60 -13.52 8.42 -8.47
N GLN A 61 -14.49 7.62 -8.00
CA GLN A 61 -15.86 8.08 -7.78
C GLN A 61 -16.05 8.67 -6.38
N GLN A 62 -15.46 8.02 -5.37
CA GLN A 62 -15.62 8.36 -3.96
C GLN A 62 -14.38 7.98 -3.16
N LYS A 63 -13.99 8.84 -2.20
CA LYS A 63 -12.91 8.51 -1.26
C LYS A 63 -13.26 7.25 -0.47
N GLN A 64 -12.52 6.17 -0.72
CA GLN A 64 -12.73 4.88 -0.08
C GLN A 64 -12.15 4.84 1.34
N PHE A 65 -10.99 5.46 1.53
CA PHE A 65 -10.33 5.54 2.83
C PHE A 65 -10.68 6.85 3.53
N LYS A 66 -11.25 6.73 4.73
CA LYS A 66 -11.75 7.85 5.53
C LYS A 66 -10.86 8.16 6.72
N SER A 67 -9.96 7.24 7.07
CA SER A 67 -9.06 7.38 8.20
C SER A 67 -7.65 6.90 7.87
N LEU A 68 -6.67 7.46 8.58
CA LEU A 68 -5.28 7.00 8.54
C LEU A 68 -5.16 5.53 8.94
N GLN A 69 -5.98 5.07 9.87
CA GLN A 69 -6.02 3.68 10.28
C GLN A 69 -6.40 2.76 9.12
N GLU A 70 -7.43 3.10 8.35
CA GLU A 70 -7.84 2.32 7.17
C GLU A 70 -6.74 2.27 6.09
N LEU A 71 -6.01 3.37 5.87
CA LEU A 71 -4.86 3.40 4.96
C LEU A 71 -3.77 2.42 5.42
N ARG A 72 -3.43 2.44 6.73
CA ARG A 72 -2.41 1.54 7.30
C ARG A 72 -2.85 0.08 7.25
N GLU A 73 -4.11 -0.20 7.57
CA GLU A 73 -4.67 -1.55 7.51
C GLU A 73 -4.67 -2.10 6.08
N PHE A 74 -4.96 -1.27 5.08
CA PHE A 74 -4.92 -1.66 3.69
C PHE A 74 -3.51 -1.91 3.18
N CYS A 75 -2.54 -1.04 3.52
CA CYS A 75 -1.13 -1.28 3.20
C CYS A 75 -0.63 -2.62 3.79
N HIS A 76 -0.90 -2.86 5.07
CA HIS A 76 -0.53 -4.12 5.72
C HIS A 76 -1.22 -5.33 5.08
N ALA A 77 -2.46 -5.19 4.63
CA ALA A 77 -3.17 -6.25 3.92
C ALA A 77 -2.48 -6.62 2.59
N LEU A 78 -2.00 -5.63 1.83
CA LEU A 78 -1.24 -5.86 0.59
C LEU A 78 0.06 -6.62 0.88
N GLU A 79 0.77 -6.23 1.94
CA GLU A 79 1.99 -6.92 2.39
C GLU A 79 1.71 -8.38 2.80
N GLU A 80 0.67 -8.63 3.60
CA GLU A 80 0.23 -9.98 3.96
C GLU A 80 -0.15 -10.84 2.74
N ALA A 81 -0.67 -10.20 1.68
CA ALA A 81 -1.04 -10.87 0.45
C ALA A 81 0.15 -11.10 -0.51
N GLY A 82 1.35 -10.61 -0.18
CA GLY A 82 2.53 -10.66 -1.05
C GLY A 82 2.48 -9.68 -2.22
N ALA A 83 1.56 -8.72 -2.19
CA ALA A 83 1.34 -7.70 -3.22
C ALA A 83 2.27 -6.49 -2.98
N THR A 84 3.58 -6.74 -2.96
CA THR A 84 4.58 -5.75 -2.54
C THR A 84 4.69 -4.58 -3.52
N GLU A 85 4.58 -4.81 -4.83
CA GLU A 85 4.57 -3.73 -5.83
C GLU A 85 3.36 -2.82 -5.62
N GLU A 86 2.18 -3.41 -5.40
CA GLU A 86 0.95 -2.68 -5.17
C GLU A 86 0.96 -1.93 -3.84
N ALA A 87 1.59 -2.49 -2.80
CA ALA A 87 1.81 -1.80 -1.53
C ALA A 87 2.71 -0.56 -1.70
N VAL A 88 3.79 -0.67 -2.47
CA VAL A 88 4.69 0.46 -2.78
C VAL A 88 3.93 1.54 -3.54
N ASP A 89 3.22 1.19 -4.61
CA ASP A 89 2.47 2.16 -5.41
C ASP A 89 1.36 2.82 -4.58
N PHE A 90 0.68 2.06 -3.71
CA PHE A 90 -0.30 2.60 -2.79
C PHE A 90 0.30 3.65 -1.83
N CYS A 91 1.41 3.33 -1.16
CA CYS A 91 2.11 4.27 -0.27
C CYS A 91 2.53 5.55 -0.99
N LEU A 92 2.97 5.46 -2.25
CA LEU A 92 3.35 6.62 -3.05
C LEU A 92 2.14 7.49 -3.46
N SER A 93 0.94 6.91 -3.57
CA SER A 93 -0.30 7.62 -3.92
C SER A 93 -0.98 8.34 -2.75
N VAL A 94 -0.56 8.10 -1.49
CA VAL A 94 -1.17 8.74 -0.30
C VAL A 94 -1.03 10.27 -0.33
N GLY A 95 0.00 10.80 -1.02
CA GLY A 95 0.20 12.24 -1.25
C GLY A 95 -0.97 12.94 -1.94
N ASP A 96 -1.74 12.21 -2.75
CA ASP A 96 -2.88 12.74 -3.49
C ASP A 96 -4.14 12.86 -2.61
N ILE A 97 -4.08 12.41 -1.34
CA ILE A 97 -5.19 12.44 -0.40
C ILE A 97 -5.16 13.77 0.38
N PRO A 98 -6.15 14.69 0.21
CA PRO A 98 -6.13 16.04 0.80
C PRO A 98 -6.12 16.12 2.34
N THR A 99 -6.26 14.99 3.04
CA THR A 99 -6.42 14.91 4.50
C THR A 99 -5.20 14.33 5.20
N ALA A 100 -4.14 13.97 4.48
CA ALA A 100 -2.95 13.40 5.08
C ALA A 100 -2.07 14.50 5.67
N ASP A 101 -1.74 14.40 6.96
CA ASP A 101 -0.77 15.28 7.59
C ASP A 101 0.65 15.01 7.05
N PRO A 102 1.56 16.00 7.05
CA PRO A 102 2.89 15.83 6.48
C PRO A 102 3.74 14.72 7.12
N GLN A 103 3.51 14.38 8.40
CA GLN A 103 4.24 13.30 9.07
C GLN A 103 3.73 11.92 8.62
N THR A 104 2.42 11.77 8.45
CA THR A 104 1.84 10.55 7.88
C THR A 104 2.31 10.33 6.45
N LEU A 105 2.33 11.37 5.62
CA LEU A 105 2.87 11.27 4.26
C LEU A 105 4.31 10.77 4.26
N ARG A 106 5.15 11.37 5.12
CA ARG A 106 6.52 10.93 5.33
C ARG A 106 6.60 9.46 5.74
N ASP A 107 5.84 9.01 6.74
CA ASP A 107 5.85 7.62 7.22
C ASP A 107 5.54 6.64 6.08
N PHE A 108 4.51 6.92 5.30
CA PHE A 108 4.12 6.09 4.16
C PHE A 108 5.21 6.06 3.08
N TRP A 109 5.81 7.19 2.75
CA TRP A 109 6.89 7.24 1.76
C TRP A 109 8.16 6.51 2.21
N LEU A 110 8.56 6.66 3.47
CA LEU A 110 9.70 5.91 4.02
C LEU A 110 9.42 4.40 4.02
N HIS A 111 8.19 4.00 4.37
CA HIS A 111 7.76 2.61 4.28
C HIS A 111 7.80 2.08 2.84
N ALA A 112 7.38 2.88 1.85
CA ALA A 112 7.47 2.52 0.43
C ALA A 112 8.92 2.21 0.00
N VAL A 113 9.89 3.02 0.44
CA VAL A 113 11.32 2.78 0.17
C VAL A 113 11.78 1.47 0.79
N GLU A 114 11.38 1.19 2.03
CA GLU A 114 11.73 -0.06 2.71
C GLU A 114 11.19 -1.28 1.96
N LEU A 115 9.91 -1.25 1.58
CA LEU A 115 9.29 -2.32 0.79
C LEU A 115 9.98 -2.51 -0.57
N ALA A 116 10.37 -1.41 -1.21
CA ALA A 116 11.01 -1.46 -2.53
C ALA A 116 12.39 -2.14 -2.54
N LYS A 117 13.07 -2.27 -1.39
CA LYS A 117 14.32 -3.03 -1.29
C LYS A 117 14.16 -4.49 -1.71
N GLY A 118 12.99 -5.09 -1.43
CA GLY A 118 12.67 -6.46 -1.82
C GLY A 118 12.38 -6.64 -3.32
N LEU A 119 12.10 -5.55 -4.04
CA LEU A 119 11.72 -5.55 -5.47
C LEU A 119 12.92 -5.42 -6.43
N GLY A 120 14.13 -5.35 -5.86
CA GLY A 120 15.39 -5.24 -6.61
C GLY A 120 15.91 -3.81 -6.75
N ALA A 121 17.20 -3.71 -7.06
CA ALA A 121 17.95 -2.44 -7.01
C ALA A 121 17.36 -1.34 -7.93
N SER A 122 16.90 -1.71 -9.12
CA SER A 122 16.33 -0.75 -10.08
C SER A 122 15.04 -0.11 -9.54
N ARG A 123 14.14 -0.93 -8.97
CA ARG A 123 12.86 -0.46 -8.43
C ARG A 123 13.09 0.34 -7.16
N HIS A 124 13.94 -0.15 -6.26
CA HIS A 124 14.35 0.58 -5.05
C HIS A 124 14.91 1.98 -5.39
N ALA A 125 15.80 2.09 -6.38
CA ALA A 125 16.35 3.38 -6.79
C ALA A 125 15.30 4.35 -7.38
N ALA A 126 14.34 3.84 -8.16
CA ALA A 126 13.26 4.64 -8.69
C ALA A 126 12.35 5.19 -7.58
N VAL A 127 11.96 4.33 -6.64
CA VAL A 127 11.10 4.69 -5.50
C VAL A 127 11.83 5.68 -4.59
N ALA A 128 13.10 5.42 -4.25
CA ALA A 128 13.93 6.30 -3.44
C ALA A 128 14.10 7.69 -4.07
N THR A 129 14.29 7.77 -5.39
CA THR A 129 14.41 9.06 -6.09
C THR A 129 13.12 9.86 -5.99
N ARG A 130 11.96 9.23 -6.25
CA ARG A 130 10.65 9.88 -6.14
C ARG A 130 10.40 10.38 -4.71
N VAL A 131 10.58 9.51 -3.72
CA VAL A 131 10.36 9.86 -2.30
C VAL A 131 11.30 10.97 -1.85
N ALA A 132 12.55 10.98 -2.29
CA ALA A 132 13.49 12.06 -1.97
C ALA A 132 13.01 13.42 -2.50
N THR A 133 12.47 13.48 -3.73
CA THR A 133 11.89 14.70 -4.29
C THR A 133 10.70 15.20 -3.46
N GLU A 134 9.80 14.31 -3.07
CA GLU A 134 8.65 14.66 -2.23
C GLU A 134 9.09 15.17 -0.84
N LEU A 135 10.05 14.50 -0.20
CA LEU A 135 10.60 14.91 1.11
C LEU A 135 11.31 16.27 1.05
N GLN A 136 12.00 16.57 -0.05
CA GLN A 136 12.60 17.89 -0.28
C GLN A 136 11.54 18.99 -0.38
N GLN A 137 10.41 18.73 -1.04
CA GLN A 137 9.29 19.68 -1.11
C GLN A 137 8.65 19.92 0.26
N LEU A 138 8.64 18.92 1.14
CA LEU A 138 8.24 19.07 2.54
C LEU A 138 9.31 19.76 3.42
N GLY A 139 10.49 20.07 2.88
CA GLY A 139 11.60 20.70 3.60
C GLY A 139 12.49 19.71 4.38
N ASP A 140 12.27 18.40 4.29
CA ASP A 140 13.13 17.40 4.91
C ASP A 140 14.22 16.90 3.96
N THR A 141 15.23 17.73 3.80
CA THR A 141 16.42 17.43 3.01
C THR A 141 17.29 16.33 3.63
N LYS A 142 17.22 16.12 4.94
CA LYS A 142 17.99 15.09 5.65
C LYS A 142 17.47 13.71 5.28
N ALA A 143 16.17 13.48 5.42
CA ALA A 143 15.55 12.21 5.09
C ALA A 143 15.66 11.90 3.59
N ALA A 144 15.52 12.92 2.73
CA ALA A 144 15.74 12.77 1.29
C ALA A 144 17.15 12.24 0.97
N GLY A 145 18.19 12.78 1.63
CA GLY A 145 19.56 12.31 1.48
C GLY A 145 19.77 10.88 1.97
N GLU A 146 19.22 10.53 3.14
CA GLU A 146 19.29 9.18 3.70
C GLU A 146 18.65 8.13 2.77
N VAL A 147 17.49 8.45 2.19
CA VAL A 147 16.78 7.59 1.24
C VAL A 147 17.60 7.35 -0.03
N LEU A 148 18.18 8.40 -0.62
CA LEU A 148 19.05 8.29 -1.81
C LEU A 148 20.32 7.46 -1.54
N LEU A 149 20.94 7.67 -0.37
CA LEU A 149 22.10 6.89 0.06
C LEU A 149 21.76 5.41 0.21
N SER A 150 20.59 5.10 0.76
CA SER A 150 20.13 3.73 0.95
C SER A 150 19.95 2.97 -0.38
N ALA A 151 19.58 3.69 -1.44
CA ALA A 151 19.44 3.16 -2.79
C ALA A 151 20.76 3.04 -3.56
N GLY A 152 21.91 3.33 -2.93
CA GLY A 152 23.22 3.24 -3.59
C GLY A 152 23.49 4.37 -4.59
N LYS A 153 22.63 5.40 -4.66
CA LYS A 153 22.88 6.61 -5.45
C LYS A 153 23.88 7.51 -4.71
N LYS A 154 25.15 7.10 -4.70
CA LYS A 154 26.24 7.86 -4.05
C LYS A 154 26.71 9.11 -4.81
N GLN A 155 26.08 9.54 -5.90
CA GLN A 155 26.59 10.67 -6.72
C GLN A 155 25.58 11.69 -7.26
N GLU A 156 24.28 11.64 -6.94
CA GLU A 156 23.32 12.67 -7.42
C GLU A 156 22.81 13.59 -6.30
N ALA A 157 23.53 13.68 -5.19
CA ALA A 157 23.18 14.53 -4.06
C ALA A 157 23.97 15.85 -4.06
N LEU A 158 23.90 16.60 -5.16
CA LEU A 158 24.11 18.05 -5.14
C LEU A 158 23.21 18.67 -6.23
N PRO A 159 22.18 19.46 -5.88
CA PRO A 159 21.72 20.47 -6.82
C PRO A 159 22.89 21.44 -7.00
N ASP A 160 23.43 21.54 -8.22
CA ASP A 160 24.25 22.66 -8.66
C ASP A 160 23.39 23.93 -8.47
N ILE A 161 23.59 24.61 -7.35
CA ILE A 161 23.15 25.98 -7.17
C ILE A 161 24.30 26.83 -7.70
N ALA A 162 24.22 27.17 -8.99
CA ALA A 162 24.99 28.23 -9.63
C ALA A 162 24.09 29.44 -9.88
#